data_AF-A0A820JRR3-F1
#
_entry.id   AF-A0A820JRR3-F1
#
_cell.length_a   1.000
_cell.length_b   1.000
_cell.length_c   1.000
_cell.angle_alpha   90.00
_cell.angle_beta   90.00
_cell.angle_gamma   90.00
#
_symmetry.space_group_name_H-M   'P 1'
#
loop_
_entity.id
_entity.type
_entity.pdbx_description
1 polymer ?
#
loop_
_entity_poly.entity_id
_entity_poly.type
_entity_poly.pdbx_seq_one_letter_code
_entity_poly.pdbx_strand_id
1 'polypeptide(L)'
;QSDLPKLPVPTLAETSQKYLKTVAPLLNNDEFNETKNIVEQFQHESKPLQELLLKRAQTEENWLSQWWLDKTYLEWRLNLPIIYNPGLIFPRQSYRDFDGQLQFAANFTHGILRYRELID
;
A
#
# COMPACT_ATOMS: atom_id res chain seq x y z
N GLN A 1 -16.39 1.49 -13.33
CA GLN A 1 -15.77 1.48 -11.97
C GLN A 1 -16.28 2.61 -11.07
N SER A 2 -17.04 3.57 -11.61
CA SER A 2 -17.68 4.71 -10.92
C SER A 2 -18.65 4.34 -9.79
N ASP A 3 -19.10 3.09 -9.73
CA ASP A 3 -20.10 2.63 -8.76
C ASP A 3 -19.48 2.12 -7.45
N LEU A 4 -18.14 2.04 -7.39
CA LEU A 4 -17.44 1.68 -6.16
C LEU A 4 -17.43 2.87 -5.18
N PRO A 5 -17.57 2.62 -3.88
CA PRO A 5 -17.46 3.67 -2.88
C PRO A 5 -16.06 4.27 -2.88
N LYS A 6 -15.97 5.61 -2.74
CA LYS A 6 -14.70 6.29 -2.50
C LYS A 6 -14.07 5.82 -1.18
N LEU A 7 -12.74 5.86 -1.10
CA LEU A 7 -12.01 5.56 0.13
C LEU A 7 -12.45 6.55 1.23
N PRO A 8 -13.00 6.08 2.37
CA PRO A 8 -13.45 6.97 3.43
C PRO A 8 -12.26 7.63 4.13
N VAL A 9 -12.53 8.77 4.78
CA VAL A 9 -11.60 9.42 5.70
C VAL A 9 -12.11 9.12 7.12
N PRO A 10 -11.41 8.29 7.92
CA PRO A 10 -11.78 8.03 9.30
C PRO A 10 -11.76 9.31 10.13
N THR A 11 -12.52 9.36 11.24
CA THR A 11 -12.43 10.52 12.12
C THR A 11 -11.07 10.57 12.81
N LEU A 12 -10.67 11.78 13.18
CA LEU A 12 -9.46 12.01 13.95
C LEU A 12 -9.49 11.26 15.29
N ALA A 13 -10.64 11.26 15.98
CA ALA A 13 -10.82 10.56 17.25
C ALA A 13 -10.65 9.03 17.13
N GLU A 14 -11.28 8.41 16.12
CA GLU A 14 -11.14 6.98 15.85
C GLU A 14 -9.69 6.61 15.53
N THR A 15 -9.04 7.41 14.68
CA THR A 15 -7.65 7.19 14.27
C THR A 15 -6.69 7.31 15.45
N SER A 16 -6.81 8.36 16.26
CA SER A 16 -6.01 8.56 17.47
C SER A 16 -6.21 7.45 18.49
N GLN A 17 -7.45 7.03 18.75
CA GLN A 17 -7.73 5.96 19.71
C GLN A 17 -7.11 4.64 19.24
N LYS A 18 -7.24 4.32 17.95
CA LYS A 18 -6.64 3.13 17.35
C LYS A 18 -5.11 3.20 17.39
N TYR A 19 -4.53 4.37 17.12
CA TYR A 19 -3.08 4.59 17.21
C TYR A 19 -2.57 4.29 18.63
N LEU A 20 -3.16 4.90 19.67
CA LEU A 20 -2.75 4.67 21.06
C LEU A 20 -2.85 3.20 21.46
N LYS A 21 -3.94 2.50 21.10
CA LYS A 21 -4.08 1.06 21.33
C LYS A 21 -3.00 0.23 20.63
N THR A 22 -2.57 0.66 19.44
CA THR A 22 -1.60 -0.07 18.61
C THR A 22 -0.18 0.10 19.12
N VAL A 23 0.17 1.29 19.62
CA VAL A 23 1.53 1.57 20.12
C VAL A 23 1.72 1.19 21.59
N ALA A 24 0.65 1.11 22.39
CA ALA A 24 0.72 0.72 23.80
C ALA A 24 1.59 -0.53 24.10
N PRO A 25 1.48 -1.66 23.36
CA PRO A 25 2.32 -2.84 23.64
C PRO A 25 3.78 -2.69 23.18
N LEU A 26 4.12 -1.63 22.44
CA LEU A 26 5.47 -1.37 21.92
C LEU A 26 6.25 -0.39 22.78
N LEU A 27 5.61 0.25 23.75
CA LEU A 27 6.15 1.35 24.55
C LEU A 27 6.19 0.98 26.04
N ASN A 28 7.14 1.56 26.76
CA ASN A 28 7.09 1.55 28.22
C ASN A 28 6.08 2.60 28.75
N ASN A 29 5.86 2.62 30.07
CA ASN A 29 4.85 3.49 30.69
C ASN A 29 5.13 4.98 30.48
N ASP A 30 6.39 5.41 30.57
CA ASP A 30 6.74 6.82 30.44
C ASP A 30 6.58 7.28 28.98
N GLU A 31 7.05 6.47 28.02
CA GLU A 31 6.87 6.70 26.58
C GLU A 31 5.39 6.73 26.17
N PHE A 32 4.58 5.82 26.73
CA PHE A 32 3.16 5.79 26.45
C PHE A 32 2.43 7.02 27.01
N ASN A 33 2.78 7.46 28.21
CA ASN A 33 2.22 8.67 28.81
C ASN A 33 2.59 9.92 27.99
N GLU A 34 3.84 10.03 27.55
CA GLU A 34 4.28 11.10 26.65
C GLU A 34 3.51 11.06 25.32
N THR A 35 3.42 9.88 24.69
CA THR A 35 2.69 9.68 23.43
C THR A 35 1.23 10.07 23.57
N LYS A 36 0.60 9.70 24.69
CA LYS A 36 -0.79 10.05 24.98
C LYS A 36 -0.99 11.57 25.03
N ASN A 37 -0.12 12.28 25.75
CA ASN A 37 -0.17 13.75 25.85
C ASN A 37 -0.01 14.40 24.47
N ILE A 38 0.92 13.91 23.65
CA ILE A 38 1.13 14.40 22.27
C ILE A 38 -0.13 14.19 21.42
N VAL A 39 -0.74 13.00 21.50
CA VAL A 39 -1.95 12.68 20.72
C VAL A 39 -3.12 13.55 21.16
N GLU A 40 -3.30 13.78 22.46
CA GLU A 40 -4.32 14.68 22.99
C GLU A 40 -4.14 16.11 22.48
N GLN A 41 -2.93 16.67 22.52
CA GLN A 41 -2.63 17.98 21.94
C GLN A 41 -2.89 18.01 20.43
N PHE A 42 -2.41 17.00 19.71
CA PHE A 42 -2.59 16.90 18.26
C PHE A 42 -4.06 16.86 17.86
N GLN A 43 -4.95 16.24 18.65
CA GLN A 43 -6.38 16.22 18.35
C GLN A 43 -7.01 17.62 18.28
N HIS A 44 -6.51 18.55 19.08
CA HIS A 44 -6.99 19.93 19.06
C HIS A 44 -6.41 20.72 17.88
N GLU A 45 -5.12 20.53 17.61
CA GLU A 45 -4.39 21.30 16.59
C GLU A 45 -4.62 20.81 15.15
N SER A 46 -4.94 19.53 14.95
CA SER A 46 -5.05 18.91 13.62
C SER A 46 -6.43 18.99 12.97
N LYS A 47 -7.40 19.68 13.57
CA LYS A 47 -8.72 19.92 12.95
C LYS A 47 -8.62 20.51 11.53
N PRO A 48 -7.78 21.53 11.27
CA PRO A 48 -7.60 22.06 9.91
C PRO A 48 -7.01 21.01 8.94
N LEU A 49 -6.16 20.11 9.43
CA LEU A 49 -5.58 19.04 8.61
C LEU A 49 -6.64 18.01 8.22
N GLN A 50 -7.53 17.64 9.15
CA GLN A 50 -8.66 16.75 8.88
C GLN A 50 -9.62 17.37 7.87
N GLU A 51 -9.90 18.68 7.95
CA GLU A 51 -10.73 19.39 6.98
C GLU A 51 -10.10 19.40 5.58
N LEU A 52 -8.79 19.65 5.48
CA LEU A 52 -8.05 19.57 4.22
C LEU A 52 -8.10 18.15 3.62
N LEU A 53 -7.99 17.12 4.47
CA LEU A 53 -8.07 15.72 4.04
C LEU A 53 -9.47 15.36 3.53
N LEU A 54 -10.52 15.81 4.22
CA LEU A 54 -11.91 15.64 3.78
C LEU A 54 -12.15 16.35 2.44
N LYS A 55 -11.65 17.58 2.27
CA LYS A 55 -11.73 18.31 1.00
C LYS A 55 -11.03 17.56 -0.13
N ARG A 56 -9.84 17.01 0.13
CA ARG A 56 -9.10 16.17 -0.82
C ARG A 56 -9.90 14.93 -1.23
N ALA A 57 -10.55 14.25 -0.28
CA ALA A 57 -11.40 13.08 -0.55
C ALA A 57 -12.66 13.40 -1.37
N GLN A 58 -13.15 14.63 -1.31
CA GLN A 58 -14.24 15.07 -2.18
C GLN A 58 -13.76 15.23 -3.63
N THR A 59 -12.57 15.83 -3.82
CA THR A 59 -12.05 16.18 -5.15
C THR A 59 -11.38 15.02 -5.87
N GLU A 60 -10.80 14.06 -5.16
CA GLU A 60 -10.08 12.93 -5.75
C GLU A 60 -10.94 11.67 -5.79
N GLU A 61 -10.66 10.75 -6.73
CA GLU A 61 -11.29 9.43 -6.76
C GLU A 61 -10.87 8.58 -5.55
N ASN A 62 -9.60 8.69 -5.16
CA ASN A 62 -9.04 8.13 -3.94
C ASN A 62 -7.99 9.10 -3.39
N TRP A 63 -8.25 9.65 -2.20
CA TRP A 63 -7.40 10.67 -1.58
C TRP A 63 -5.99 10.20 -1.23
N LEU A 64 -5.79 8.89 -1.10
CA LEU A 64 -4.56 8.27 -0.62
C LEU A 64 -3.69 7.71 -1.76
N SER A 65 -4.26 7.37 -2.92
CA SER A 65 -3.56 6.61 -3.96
C SER A 65 -2.20 7.22 -4.36
N GLN A 66 -2.16 8.52 -4.67
CA GLN A 66 -0.92 9.18 -5.08
C GLN A 66 0.11 9.21 -3.93
N TRP A 67 -0.33 9.60 -2.74
CA TRP A 67 0.55 9.64 -1.56
C TRP A 67 1.10 8.26 -1.21
N TRP A 68 0.27 7.22 -1.28
CA TRP A 68 0.70 5.86 -1.00
C TRP A 68 1.73 5.38 -2.03
N LEU A 69 1.49 5.64 -3.32
CA LEU A 69 2.42 5.28 -4.39
C LEU A 69 3.77 5.98 -4.21
N ASP A 70 3.76 7.28 -3.94
CA ASP A 70 4.97 8.08 -3.76
C ASP A 70 5.74 7.66 -2.51
N LYS A 71 5.08 7.69 -1.34
CA LYS A 71 5.73 7.46 -0.04
C LYS A 71 6.16 6.02 0.19
N THR A 72 5.49 5.05 -0.44
CA THR A 72 5.81 3.63 -0.24
C THR A 72 6.80 3.11 -1.28
N TYR A 73 6.76 3.64 -2.51
CA TYR A 73 7.55 3.11 -3.63
C TYR A 73 8.42 4.17 -4.31
N LEU A 74 7.85 5.23 -4.87
CA LEU A 74 8.59 6.09 -5.81
C LEU A 74 9.62 7.00 -5.15
N GLU A 75 9.42 7.40 -3.89
CA GLU A 75 10.36 8.22 -3.15
C GLU A 75 11.45 7.41 -2.44
N TRP A 76 11.22 6.13 -2.18
CA TRP A 76 12.20 5.29 -1.50
C TRP A 76 13.41 5.01 -2.40
N ARG A 77 14.61 5.18 -1.83
CA ARG A 77 15.88 5.07 -2.54
C ARG A 77 16.61 3.75 -2.31
N LEU A 78 15.98 2.79 -1.62
CA LEU A 78 16.55 1.45 -1.47
C LEU A 78 16.48 0.68 -2.79
N ASN A 79 17.38 -0.29 -2.94
CA ASN A 79 17.45 -1.13 -4.12
C ASN A 79 16.16 -1.95 -4.29
N LEU A 80 15.66 -2.04 -5.52
CA LEU A 80 14.44 -2.80 -5.83
C LEU A 80 14.57 -4.31 -5.58
N PRO A 81 15.67 -4.99 -5.97
CA PRO A 81 15.83 -6.42 -5.69
C PRO A 81 15.82 -6.68 -4.19
N ILE A 82 15.17 -7.76 -3.76
CA ILE A 82 15.05 -8.20 -2.35
C ILE A 82 14.14 -7.30 -1.51
N ILE A 83 14.26 -5.97 -1.59
CA ILE A 83 13.53 -5.05 -0.72
C ILE A 83 12.09 -4.82 -1.21
N TYR A 84 11.90 -4.63 -2.52
CA TYR A 84 10.61 -4.19 -3.07
C TYR A 84 9.98 -5.14 -4.07
N ASN A 85 10.78 -5.74 -4.95
CA ASN A 85 10.26 -6.60 -6.00
C ASN A 85 10.06 -8.02 -5.45
N PRO A 86 8.82 -8.47 -5.19
CA PRO A 86 8.58 -9.84 -4.75
C PRO A 86 8.95 -10.82 -5.88
N GLY A 87 9.64 -11.91 -5.51
CA GLY A 87 9.95 -13.00 -6.44
C GLY A 87 8.84 -14.05 -6.44
N LEU A 88 8.54 -14.60 -7.62
CA LEU A 88 7.70 -15.79 -7.79
C LEU A 88 8.53 -16.92 -8.37
N ILE A 89 8.46 -18.10 -7.76
CA ILE A 89 9.11 -19.32 -8.24
C ILE A 89 8.02 -20.26 -8.74
N PHE A 90 8.07 -20.56 -10.04
CA PHE A 90 7.16 -21.51 -10.68
C PHE A 90 7.65 -22.96 -10.53
N PRO A 91 6.77 -23.95 -10.77
CA PRO A 91 7.17 -25.35 -10.81
C PRO A 91 8.37 -25.57 -11.74
N ARG A 92 9.28 -26.44 -11.32
CA ARG A 92 10.47 -26.79 -12.11
C ARG A 92 10.04 -27.45 -13.42
N GLN A 93 10.51 -26.89 -14.53
CA GLN A 93 10.27 -27.43 -15.87
C GLN A 93 11.32 -28.50 -16.21
N SER A 94 10.95 -29.46 -17.07
CA SER A 94 11.78 -30.62 -17.43
C SER A 94 12.19 -30.64 -18.90
N TYR A 95 12.78 -29.54 -19.41
CA TYR A 95 13.38 -29.51 -20.75
C TYR A 95 14.77 -30.16 -20.75
N ARG A 96 15.17 -30.74 -21.88
CA ARG A 96 16.42 -31.50 -22.04
C ARG A 96 17.51 -30.75 -22.81
N ASP A 97 17.11 -29.72 -23.54
CA ASP A 97 17.95 -28.93 -24.43
C ASP A 97 17.41 -27.49 -24.54
N PHE A 98 18.09 -26.69 -25.35
CA PHE A 98 17.73 -25.29 -25.59
C PHE A 98 16.40 -25.16 -26.33
N ASP A 99 16.10 -26.05 -27.29
CA ASP A 99 14.84 -26.01 -28.03
C ASP A 99 13.63 -26.26 -27.11
N GLY A 100 13.74 -27.16 -26.14
CA GLY A 100 12.71 -27.37 -25.12
C GLY A 100 12.51 -26.15 -24.20
N GLN A 101 13.60 -25.43 -23.87
CA GLN A 101 13.51 -24.18 -23.13
C GLN A 101 12.80 -23.08 -23.94
N LEU A 102 13.12 -22.98 -25.24
CA LEU A 102 12.48 -22.03 -26.16
C LEU A 102 11.00 -22.33 -26.34
N GLN A 103 10.62 -23.60 -26.52
CA GLN A 103 9.22 -24.01 -26.64
C GLN A 103 8.42 -23.64 -25.38
N PHE A 104 9.00 -23.83 -24.19
CA PHE A 104 8.37 -23.40 -22.95
C PHE A 104 8.18 -21.87 -22.91
N ALA A 105 9.21 -21.10 -23.23
CA ALA A 105 9.14 -19.63 -23.25
C ALA A 105 8.10 -19.11 -24.26
N ALA A 106 8.02 -19.74 -25.44
CA ALA A 106 7.02 -19.42 -26.47
C ALA A 106 5.59 -19.69 -25.96
N ASN A 107 5.35 -20.87 -25.38
CA ASN A 107 4.04 -21.22 -24.83
C ASN A 107 3.65 -20.32 -23.65
N PHE A 108 4.59 -19.99 -22.77
CA PHE A 108 4.36 -19.09 -21.63
C PHE A 108 3.99 -17.67 -22.11
N THR A 109 4.72 -17.13 -23.07
CA THR A 109 4.43 -15.82 -23.68
C THR A 109 3.08 -15.83 -24.39
N HIS A 110 2.78 -16.88 -25.15
CA HIS A 110 1.48 -17.04 -25.79
C HIS A 110 0.34 -17.07 -24.76
N GLY A 111 0.52 -17.77 -23.64
CA GLY A 111 -0.43 -17.78 -22.52
C GLY A 111 -0.65 -16.39 -21.92
N ILE A 112 0.42 -15.61 -21.71
CA ILE A 112 0.32 -14.21 -21.24
C ILE A 112 -0.49 -13.36 -22.21
N LEU A 113 -0.25 -13.49 -23.52
CA LEU A 113 -0.99 -12.74 -24.54
C LEU A 113 -2.48 -13.10 -24.54
N ARG A 114 -2.81 -14.39 -24.42
CA ARG A 114 -4.21 -14.83 -24.30
C ARG A 114 -4.88 -14.30 -23.03
N TYR A 115 -4.14 -14.17 -21.93
CA TYR A 115 -4.66 -13.56 -20.72
C TYR A 115 -4.88 -12.05 -20.89
N ARG A 116 -4.01 -11.37 -21.65
CA ARG A 116 -4.19 -9.96 -22.00
C ARG A 116 -5.49 -9.72 -22.75
N GLU A 117 -5.83 -10.58 -23.70
CA GLU A 117 -7.10 -10.52 -24.46
C GLU A 117 -8.36 -10.65 -23.57
N LEU A 118 -8.25 -11.16 -22.34
CA LEU A 118 -9.36 -11.20 -21.38
C LEU A 118 -9.48 -9.92 -20.54
N ILE A 119 -8.41 -9.12 -20.49
CA ILE A 119 -8.37 -7.84 -19.77
C ILE A 119 -8.76 -6.69 -20.70
N ASP A 120 -8.32 -6.76 -21.96
CA ASP A 120 -8.67 -5.83 -23.04
C ASP A 120 -10.19 -5.85 -23.32
#